data_AF-A0AAN7LXA4-F1
#
_entry.id   AF-A0AAN7LXA4-F1
#
_cell.length_a   1.000
_cell.length_b   1.000
_cell.length_c   1.000
_cell.angle_alpha   90.00
_cell.angle_beta   90.00
_cell.angle_gamma   90.00
#
_symmetry.space_group_name_H-M   'P 1'
#
loop_
_entity.id
_entity.type
_entity.pdbx_description
1 polymer ?
#
loop_
_entity_poly.entity_id
_entity_poly.type
_entity_poly.pdbx_seq_one_letter_code
_entity_poly.pdbx_strand_id
1 'polypeptide(L)'
;MATTIDGAGGGGTLSELYQNARRALLRTRDGIERLERLESSASTGGLDLPELSNSIRRDISHIQLLCVEMDRLWRSIVAKSQRDLWKRKVEQVAEEAESLKESLDRYMLRNQKRMIEAKERAELLGRANGENAHVLRIFDEEAQAIQSARNSSRMLEESLQTGIAILTKYSEQREHLKFNARHWTSSTRWGSPTQY
;
A
#
# COMPACT_ATOMS: atom_id res chain seq x y z
N MET A 1 13.98 -58.77 -36.98
CA MET A 1 12.50 -58.81 -36.99
C MET A 1 12.00 -57.83 -35.94
N ALA A 2 11.53 -56.66 -36.38
CA ALA A 2 10.98 -55.62 -35.51
C ALA A 2 9.46 -55.81 -35.47
N THR A 3 8.93 -56.22 -34.32
CA THR A 3 7.48 -56.26 -34.09
C THR A 3 7.03 -54.87 -33.66
N THR A 4 6.53 -54.11 -34.62
CA THR A 4 5.68 -52.94 -34.40
C THR A 4 4.36 -53.44 -33.83
N ILE A 5 4.18 -53.27 -32.52
CA ILE A 5 2.87 -53.45 -31.88
C ILE A 5 2.13 -52.13 -32.13
N ASP A 6 1.47 -52.04 -33.28
CA ASP A 6 0.47 -51.01 -33.55
C ASP A 6 -0.79 -51.34 -32.75
N GLY A 7 -0.93 -50.65 -31.61
CA GLY A 7 -2.19 -50.54 -30.90
C GLY A 7 -2.99 -49.38 -31.46
N ALA A 8 -3.92 -49.68 -32.37
CA ALA A 8 -4.92 -48.75 -32.84
C ALA A 8 -5.82 -48.30 -31.68
N GLY A 9 -5.72 -47.03 -31.29
CA GLY A 9 -6.57 -46.44 -30.26
C GLY A 9 -6.04 -45.13 -29.69
N GLY A 10 -6.00 -44.06 -30.49
CA GLY A 10 -6.03 -42.65 -30.07
C GLY A 10 -4.91 -42.08 -29.18
N GLY A 11 -4.11 -42.89 -28.51
CA GLY A 11 -2.98 -42.48 -27.67
C GLY A 11 -1.68 -42.82 -28.39
N GLY A 12 -0.79 -41.83 -28.54
CA GLY A 12 0.52 -42.01 -29.15
C GLY A 12 1.31 -43.14 -28.48
N THR A 13 2.33 -43.67 -29.16
CA THR A 13 3.14 -44.75 -28.59
C THR A 13 3.75 -44.32 -27.24
N LEU A 14 4.04 -45.28 -26.35
CA LEU A 14 4.62 -44.98 -25.03
C LEU A 14 5.90 -44.11 -25.11
N SER A 15 6.65 -44.25 -26.21
CA SER A 15 7.81 -43.41 -26.50
C SER A 15 7.43 -41.96 -26.84
N GLU A 16 6.38 -41.73 -27.63
CA GLU A 16 5.89 -40.39 -27.94
C GLU A 16 5.41 -39.68 -26.68
N LEU A 17 4.60 -40.35 -25.84
CA LEU A 17 4.13 -39.78 -24.57
C LEU A 17 5.31 -39.42 -23.65
N TYR A 18 6.33 -40.28 -23.58
CA TYR A 18 7.53 -40.00 -22.81
C TYR A 18 8.32 -38.80 -23.35
N GLN A 19 8.48 -38.68 -24.67
CA GLN A 19 9.14 -37.51 -25.27
C GLN A 19 8.32 -36.22 -25.07
N ASN A 20 6.98 -36.32 -25.09
CA ASN A 20 6.09 -35.20 -24.78
C ASN A 20 6.27 -34.76 -23.32
N ALA A 21 6.28 -35.72 -22.39
CA ALA A 21 6.48 -35.44 -20.97
C ALA A 21 7.86 -34.81 -20.71
N ARG A 22 8.93 -35.29 -21.35
CA ARG A 22 10.27 -34.71 -21.24
C ARG A 22 10.35 -33.28 -21.78
N ARG A 23 9.72 -33.00 -22.92
CA ARG A 23 9.65 -31.64 -23.46
C ARG A 23 8.85 -30.70 -22.56
N ALA A 24 7.74 -31.18 -21.99
CA ALA A 24 6.96 -30.43 -21.03
C ALA A 24 7.76 -30.16 -19.74
N LEU A 25 8.46 -31.16 -19.19
CA LEU A 25 9.32 -31.00 -18.01
C LEU A 25 10.38 -29.90 -18.20
N LEU A 26 11.09 -29.91 -19.33
CA LEU A 26 12.10 -28.89 -19.63
C LEU A 26 11.48 -27.49 -19.70
N ARG A 27 10.34 -27.35 -20.39
CA ARG A 27 9.62 -26.08 -20.47
C ARG A 27 9.15 -25.59 -19.10
N THR A 28 8.59 -26.47 -18.28
CA THR A 28 8.12 -26.15 -16.93
C THR A 28 9.28 -25.71 -16.04
N ARG A 29 10.42 -26.41 -16.11
CA ARG A 29 11.65 -26.04 -15.39
C ARG A 29 12.14 -24.65 -15.79
N ASP A 30 12.25 -24.37 -17.09
CA ASP A 30 12.63 -23.04 -17.59
C ASP A 30 11.64 -21.96 -17.12
N GLY A 31 10.35 -22.29 -17.08
CA GLY A 31 9.30 -21.42 -16.55
C GLY A 31 9.51 -21.06 -15.08
N ILE A 32 9.85 -22.06 -14.25
CA ILE A 32 10.14 -21.85 -12.82
C ILE A 32 11.41 -21.00 -12.64
N GLU A 33 12.48 -21.26 -13.40
CA GLU A 33 13.68 -20.42 -13.33
C GLU A 33 13.40 -18.96 -13.73
N ARG A 34 12.55 -18.73 -14.74
CA ARG A 34 12.10 -17.38 -15.12
C ARG A 34 11.28 -16.73 -14.02
N LEU A 35 10.39 -17.48 -13.39
CA LEU A 35 9.55 -17.03 -12.29
C LEU A 35 10.40 -16.53 -11.11
N GLU A 36 11.48 -17.25 -10.77
CA GLU A 36 12.43 -16.86 -9.71
C GLU A 36 13.29 -15.64 -10.08
N ARG A 37 13.68 -15.49 -11.35
CA ARG A 37 14.42 -14.30 -11.84
C ARG A 37 13.55 -13.04 -11.83
N LEU A 38 12.29 -13.17 -12.24
CA LEU A 38 11.31 -12.07 -12.17
C LEU A 38 11.00 -11.69 -10.73
N GLU A 39 11.00 -12.64 -9.80
CA GLU A 39 10.88 -12.36 -8.36
C GLU A 39 12.02 -11.48 -7.83
N SER A 40 13.24 -11.71 -8.33
CA SER A 40 14.45 -10.98 -7.93
C SER A 40 14.54 -9.59 -8.57
N SER A 41 13.84 -9.39 -9.69
CA SER A 41 13.87 -8.14 -10.45
C SER A 41 12.70 -7.26 -10.04
N ALA A 42 12.88 -6.48 -8.97
CA ALA A 42 11.86 -5.60 -8.37
C ALA A 42 11.29 -4.50 -9.29
N SER A 43 11.72 -4.41 -10.55
CA SER A 43 11.47 -3.28 -11.45
C SER A 43 10.51 -3.54 -12.61
N THR A 44 10.07 -4.78 -12.85
CA THR A 44 9.23 -5.09 -14.04
C THR A 44 7.87 -5.63 -13.59
N GLY A 45 6.81 -4.91 -13.95
CA GLY A 45 5.45 -5.10 -13.44
C GLY A 45 4.93 -6.54 -13.49
N GLY A 46 4.38 -6.99 -12.36
CA GLY A 46 3.82 -8.33 -12.15
C GLY A 46 2.51 -8.64 -12.87
N LEU A 47 2.30 -8.10 -14.08
CA LEU A 47 1.13 -8.42 -14.90
C LEU A 47 1.21 -9.84 -15.49
N ASP A 48 2.40 -10.29 -15.87
CA ASP A 48 2.59 -11.60 -16.50
C ASP A 48 2.88 -12.73 -15.49
N LEU A 49 3.14 -12.39 -14.23
CA LEU A 49 3.54 -13.32 -13.17
C LEU A 49 2.42 -14.31 -12.78
N PRO A 50 1.15 -13.87 -12.63
CA PRO A 50 0.02 -14.77 -12.40
C PRO A 50 -0.27 -15.66 -13.62
N GLU A 51 -0.09 -15.13 -14.83
CA GLU A 51 -0.32 -15.91 -16.06
C GLU A 51 0.73 -17.00 -16.23
N LEU A 52 2.01 -16.65 -16.03
CA LEU A 52 3.12 -17.60 -16.08
C LEU A 52 2.97 -18.70 -15.03
N SER A 53 2.69 -18.35 -13.77
CA SER A 53 2.49 -19.34 -12.70
C SER A 53 1.30 -20.27 -12.98
N ASN A 54 0.22 -19.76 -13.58
CA ASN A 54 -0.92 -20.57 -14.01
C ASN A 54 -0.57 -21.48 -15.20
N SER A 55 0.25 -21.01 -16.15
CA SER A 55 0.75 -21.86 -17.24
C SER A 55 1.59 -23.01 -16.70
N ILE A 56 2.54 -22.73 -15.79
CA ILE A 56 3.38 -23.75 -15.14
C ILE A 56 2.50 -24.78 -14.41
N ARG A 57 1.48 -24.33 -13.68
CA ARG A 57 0.52 -25.22 -13.00
C ARG A 57 -0.18 -26.16 -13.98
N ARG A 58 -0.64 -25.64 -15.13
CA ARG A 58 -1.29 -26.46 -16.17
C ARG A 58 -0.31 -27.45 -16.79
N ASP A 59 0.92 -27.03 -17.08
CA ASP A 59 1.95 -27.92 -17.63
C ASP A 59 2.28 -29.05 -16.65
N ILE A 60 2.39 -28.78 -15.34
CA ILE A 60 2.58 -29.80 -14.30
C ILE A 60 1.42 -30.80 -14.29
N SER A 61 0.17 -30.32 -14.30
CA SER A 61 -0.99 -31.21 -14.35
C SER A 61 -1.02 -32.05 -15.64
N HIS A 62 -0.61 -31.47 -16.76
CA HIS A 62 -0.50 -32.20 -18.02
C HIS A 62 0.57 -33.30 -17.96
N ILE A 63 1.74 -33.03 -17.36
CA ILE A 63 2.80 -34.03 -17.15
C ILE A 63 2.28 -35.17 -16.26
N GLN A 64 1.56 -34.85 -15.18
CA GLN A 64 0.97 -35.86 -14.30
C GLN A 64 -0.04 -36.76 -15.04
N LEU A 65 -0.86 -36.19 -15.92
CA LEU A 65 -1.77 -36.95 -16.78
C LEU A 65 -1.00 -37.87 -17.74
N LEU A 66 0.07 -37.38 -18.38
CA LEU A 66 0.93 -38.20 -19.23
C LEU A 66 1.56 -39.36 -18.45
N CYS A 67 1.98 -39.13 -17.19
CA CYS A 67 2.48 -40.19 -16.32
C CYS A 67 1.42 -41.27 -16.11
N VAL A 68 0.17 -40.91 -15.80
CA VAL A 68 -0.94 -41.87 -15.60
C VAL A 68 -1.22 -42.67 -16.87
N GLU A 69 -1.22 -42.02 -18.04
CA GLU A 69 -1.43 -42.68 -19.32
C GLU A 69 -0.31 -43.67 -19.65
N MET A 70 0.94 -43.23 -19.49
CA MET A 70 2.11 -44.09 -19.64
C MET A 70 2.10 -45.25 -18.64
N ASP A 71 1.60 -45.02 -17.41
CA ASP A 71 1.48 -46.04 -16.36
C ASP A 71 0.59 -47.21 -16.78
N ARG A 72 -0.55 -46.90 -17.40
CA ARG A 72 -1.47 -47.89 -17.94
C ARG A 72 -0.81 -48.70 -19.06
N LEU A 73 -0.07 -48.03 -19.94
CA LEU A 73 0.53 -48.65 -21.12
C LEU A 73 1.72 -49.55 -20.76
N TRP A 74 2.64 -49.13 -19.87
CA TRP A 74 3.80 -49.97 -19.55
C TRP A 74 3.40 -51.23 -18.76
N ARG A 75 2.34 -51.18 -17.95
CA ARG A 75 1.80 -52.36 -17.25
C ARG A 75 1.29 -53.45 -18.19
N SER A 76 0.88 -53.08 -19.40
CA SER A 76 0.39 -54.00 -20.43
C SER A 76 1.52 -54.73 -21.18
N ILE A 77 2.77 -54.30 -21.02
CA ILE A 77 3.93 -54.90 -21.70
C ILE A 77 4.21 -56.28 -21.12
N VAL A 78 4.20 -57.32 -21.97
CA VAL A 78 4.44 -58.72 -21.55
C VAL A 78 5.90 -58.95 -21.15
N ALA A 79 6.85 -58.37 -21.89
CA ALA A 79 8.29 -58.55 -21.64
C ALA A 79 8.74 -57.83 -20.35
N LYS A 80 9.16 -58.61 -19.34
CA LYS A 80 9.56 -58.08 -18.02
C LYS A 80 10.67 -57.02 -18.08
N SER A 81 11.72 -57.26 -18.85
CA SER A 81 12.85 -56.31 -18.97
C SER A 81 12.43 -54.95 -19.55
N GLN A 82 11.57 -54.96 -20.56
CA GLN A 82 11.01 -53.73 -21.15
C GLN A 82 10.05 -53.04 -20.19
N ARG A 83 9.20 -53.81 -19.49
CA ARG A 83 8.29 -53.31 -18.46
C ARG A 83 9.05 -52.57 -17.36
N ASP A 84 10.10 -53.19 -16.80
CA ASP A 84 10.91 -52.63 -15.72
C ASP A 84 11.66 -51.36 -16.17
N LEU A 85 12.14 -51.33 -17.42
CA LEU A 85 12.75 -50.14 -18.00
C LEU A 85 11.75 -48.98 -18.07
N TRP A 86 10.55 -49.24 -18.57
CA TRP A 86 9.52 -48.22 -18.72
C TRP A 86 8.99 -47.73 -17.39
N LYS A 87 8.80 -48.63 -16.42
CA LYS A 87 8.47 -48.28 -15.04
C LYS A 87 9.44 -47.24 -14.48
N ARG A 88 10.76 -47.49 -14.54
CA ARG A 88 11.77 -46.52 -14.06
C ARG A 88 11.71 -45.18 -14.79
N LYS A 89 11.49 -45.19 -16.10
CA LYS A 89 11.36 -43.96 -16.89
C LYS A 89 10.14 -43.13 -16.48
N VAL A 90 9.01 -43.78 -16.21
CA VAL A 90 7.79 -43.09 -15.77
C VAL A 90 7.95 -42.57 -14.35
N GLU A 91 8.52 -43.37 -13.43
CA GLU A 91 8.83 -42.96 -12.06
C GLU A 91 9.72 -41.72 -12.04
N GLN A 92 10.79 -41.69 -12.85
CA GLN A 92 11.65 -40.52 -12.97
C GLN A 92 10.88 -39.26 -13.41
N VAL A 93 10.01 -39.37 -14.42
CA VAL A 93 9.21 -38.22 -14.89
C VAL A 93 8.24 -37.75 -13.80
N ALA A 94 7.63 -38.69 -13.06
CA ALA A 94 6.72 -38.38 -11.97
C ALA A 94 7.42 -37.69 -10.79
N GLU A 95 8.60 -38.16 -10.40
CA GLU A 95 9.44 -37.53 -9.36
C GLU A 95 9.89 -36.13 -9.76
N GLU A 96 10.35 -35.94 -11.01
CA GLU A 96 10.69 -34.62 -11.54
C GLU A 96 9.47 -33.68 -11.54
N ALA A 97 8.28 -34.17 -11.90
CA ALA A 97 7.05 -33.38 -11.89
C ALA A 97 6.63 -32.96 -10.47
N GLU A 98 6.75 -33.85 -9.48
CA GLU A 98 6.44 -33.50 -8.09
C GLU A 98 7.45 -32.49 -7.52
N SER A 99 8.75 -32.63 -7.85
CA SER A 99 9.77 -31.66 -7.47
C SER A 99 9.47 -30.26 -8.02
N LEU A 100 9.04 -30.18 -9.28
CA LEU A 100 8.61 -28.91 -9.90
C LEU A 100 7.37 -28.34 -9.21
N LYS A 101 6.39 -29.18 -8.87
CA LYS A 101 5.20 -28.76 -8.12
C LYS A 101 5.54 -28.18 -6.76
N GLU A 102 6.37 -28.87 -5.98
CA GLU A 102 6.83 -28.35 -4.70
C GLU A 102 7.56 -27.01 -4.83
N SER A 103 8.38 -26.84 -5.87
CA SER A 103 9.09 -25.58 -6.12
C SER A 103 8.12 -24.44 -6.44
N LEU A 104 7.07 -24.70 -7.23
CA LEU A 104 5.99 -23.75 -7.51
C LEU A 104 5.20 -23.42 -6.23
N ASP A 105 4.88 -24.40 -5.39
CA ASP A 105 4.15 -24.18 -4.14
C ASP A 105 4.97 -23.33 -3.16
N ARG A 106 6.28 -23.59 -3.04
CA ARG A 106 7.20 -22.75 -2.25
C ARG A 106 7.24 -21.30 -2.76
N TYR A 107 7.21 -21.10 -4.07
CA TYR A 107 7.11 -19.77 -4.65
C TYR A 107 5.78 -19.09 -4.30
N MET A 108 4.65 -19.79 -4.47
CA MET A 108 3.32 -19.24 -4.20
C MET A 108 3.16 -18.83 -2.73
N LEU A 109 3.70 -19.63 -1.80
CA LEU A 109 3.69 -19.31 -0.37
C LEU A 109 4.48 -18.01 -0.08
N ARG A 110 5.68 -17.87 -0.66
CA ARG A 110 6.50 -16.65 -0.52
C ARG A 110 5.78 -15.43 -1.09
N ASN A 111 5.13 -15.58 -2.25
CA ASN A 111 4.42 -14.50 -2.91
C ASN A 111 3.16 -14.08 -2.11
N GLN A 112 2.39 -15.04 -1.62
CA GLN A 112 1.22 -14.79 -0.78
C GLN A 112 1.61 -14.06 0.52
N LYS A 113 2.67 -14.51 1.19
CA LYS A 113 3.19 -13.86 2.38
C LYS A 113 3.53 -12.39 2.11
N ARG A 114 4.28 -12.11 1.03
CA ARG A 114 4.62 -10.73 0.65
C ARG A 114 3.40 -9.87 0.33
N MET A 115 2.40 -10.43 -0.35
CA MET A 115 1.15 -9.72 -0.64
C MET A 115 0.39 -9.36 0.64
N ILE A 116 0.33 -10.27 1.61
CA ILE A 116 -0.27 -10.01 2.93
C ILE A 116 0.51 -8.93 3.67
N GLU A 117 1.83 -9.05 3.77
CA GLU A 117 2.66 -8.04 4.45
C GLU A 117 2.58 -6.66 3.76
N ALA A 118 2.49 -6.61 2.43
CA ALA A 118 2.32 -5.35 1.69
C ALA A 118 0.96 -4.71 2.00
N LYS A 119 -0.09 -5.53 2.11
CA LYS A 119 -1.43 -5.08 2.52
C LYS A 119 -1.44 -4.56 3.96
N GLU A 120 -0.80 -5.28 4.88
CA GLU A 120 -0.67 -4.85 6.28
C GLU A 120 0.15 -3.55 6.40
N ARG A 121 1.26 -3.43 5.66
CA ARG A 121 2.04 -2.17 5.59
C ARG A 121 1.20 -1.02 5.06
N ALA A 122 0.41 -1.24 4.00
CA ALA A 122 -0.49 -0.22 3.46
C ALA A 122 -1.58 0.18 4.46
N GLU A 123 -2.13 -0.78 5.22
CA GLU A 123 -3.11 -0.51 6.27
C GLU A 123 -2.51 0.30 7.43
N LEU A 124 -1.32 -0.06 7.91
CA LEU A 124 -0.61 0.68 8.95
C LEU A 124 -0.29 2.11 8.50
N LEU A 125 0.17 2.29 7.25
CA LEU A 125 0.38 3.62 6.67
C LEU A 125 -0.92 4.42 6.53
N GLY A 126 -2.03 3.77 6.16
CA GLY A 126 -3.34 4.40 6.09
C GLY A 126 -3.81 4.91 7.46
N ARG A 127 -3.59 4.12 8.53
CA ARG A 127 -3.89 4.52 9.92
C ARG A 127 -2.99 5.66 10.39
N ALA A 128 -1.68 5.55 10.16
CA ALA A 128 -0.71 6.57 10.53
C ALA A 128 -0.98 7.91 9.84
N ASN A 129 -1.38 7.91 8.56
CA ASN A 129 -1.77 9.13 7.86
C ASN A 129 -3.03 9.78 8.45
N GLY A 130 -4.00 8.99 8.93
CA GLY A 130 -5.19 9.51 9.61
C GLY A 130 -4.86 10.17 10.96
N GLU A 131 -3.99 9.54 11.75
CA GLU A 131 -3.52 10.09 13.03
C GLU A 131 -2.64 11.33 12.83
N ASN A 132 -1.75 11.32 11.84
CA ASN A 132 -0.90 12.46 11.52
C ASN A 132 -1.72 13.65 10.96
N ALA A 133 -2.78 13.38 10.20
CA ALA A 133 -3.74 14.41 9.77
C ALA A 133 -4.49 15.04 10.96
N HIS A 134 -4.81 14.26 12.00
CA HIS A 134 -5.39 14.79 13.24
C HIS A 134 -4.41 15.67 14.00
N VAL A 135 -3.15 15.25 14.12
CA VAL A 135 -2.08 16.03 14.78
C VAL A 135 -1.83 17.38 14.07
N LEU A 136 -1.73 17.38 12.74
CA LEU A 136 -1.58 18.62 11.96
C LEU A 136 -2.75 19.60 12.17
N ARG A 137 -3.98 19.08 12.21
CA ARG A 137 -5.17 19.89 12.47
C ARG A 137 -5.14 20.54 13.86
N ILE A 138 -4.67 19.83 14.89
CA ILE A 138 -4.54 20.39 16.25
C ILE A 138 -3.58 21.57 16.27
N PHE A 139 -2.41 21.45 15.60
CA PHE A 139 -1.45 22.54 15.54
C PHE A 139 -1.99 23.78 14.81
N ASP A 140 -2.75 23.58 13.73
CA ASP A 140 -3.41 24.67 13.02
C ASP A 140 -4.50 25.35 13.87
N GLU A 141 -5.32 24.56 14.59
CA GLU A 141 -6.34 25.07 15.52
C GLU A 141 -5.70 25.87 16.67
N GLU A 142 -4.59 25.38 17.25
CA GLU A 142 -3.87 26.07 18.32
C GLU A 142 -3.22 27.38 17.82
N ALA A 143 -2.58 27.35 16.65
CA ALA A 143 -2.01 28.55 16.03
C ALA A 143 -3.09 29.61 15.74
N GLN A 144 -4.26 29.18 15.25
CA GLN A 144 -5.40 30.06 15.01
C GLN A 144 -5.94 30.66 16.34
N ALA A 145 -6.02 29.86 17.40
CA ALA A 145 -6.45 30.33 18.71
C ALA A 145 -5.48 31.37 19.30
N ILE A 146 -4.16 31.14 19.18
CA ILE A 146 -3.14 32.09 19.64
C ILE A 146 -3.23 33.42 18.86
N GLN A 147 -3.41 33.35 17.54
CA GLN A 147 -3.55 34.56 16.72
C GLN A 147 -4.84 35.33 17.05
N SER A 148 -5.93 34.62 17.30
CA SER A 148 -7.20 35.22 17.74
C SER A 148 -7.06 35.93 19.09
N ALA A 149 -6.40 35.29 20.06
CA ALA A 149 -6.12 35.88 21.37
C ALA A 149 -5.26 37.14 21.26
N ARG A 150 -4.22 37.12 20.41
CA ARG A 150 -3.38 38.31 20.13
C ARG A 150 -4.18 39.45 19.49
N ASN A 151 -5.02 39.14 18.50
CA ASN A 151 -5.87 40.14 17.85
C ASN A 151 -6.87 40.77 18.85
N SER A 152 -7.48 39.94 19.70
CA SER A 152 -8.40 40.39 20.75
C SER A 152 -7.70 41.26 21.80
N SER A 153 -6.50 40.86 22.25
CA SER A 153 -5.68 41.65 23.17
C SER A 153 -5.33 43.02 22.58
N ARG A 154 -4.96 43.09 21.31
CA ARG A 154 -4.69 44.35 20.62
C ARG A 154 -5.95 45.23 20.55
N MET A 155 -7.10 44.65 20.23
CA MET A 155 -8.37 45.39 20.19
C MET A 155 -8.74 45.98 21.56
N LEU A 156 -8.52 45.23 22.65
CA LEU A 156 -8.74 45.72 24.01
C LEU A 156 -7.76 46.84 24.38
N GLU A 157 -6.50 46.74 23.97
CA GLU A 157 -5.52 47.81 24.18
C GLU A 157 -5.94 49.09 23.43
N GLU A 158 -6.35 48.97 22.17
CA GLU A 158 -6.82 50.11 21.37
C GLU A 158 -8.08 50.77 21.98
N SER A 159 -9.01 49.98 22.54
CA SER A 159 -10.19 50.50 23.21
C SER A 159 -9.85 51.17 24.55
N LEU A 160 -8.91 50.62 25.32
CA LEU A 160 -8.39 51.21 26.55
C LEU A 160 -7.70 52.55 26.28
N GLN A 161 -6.82 52.62 25.28
CA GLN A 161 -6.15 53.86 24.88
C GLN A 161 -7.17 54.93 24.45
N THR A 162 -8.20 54.54 23.70
CA THR A 162 -9.28 55.45 23.31
C THR A 162 -10.05 55.95 24.54
N GLY A 163 -10.37 55.07 25.49
CA GLY A 163 -11.04 55.42 26.74
C GLY A 163 -10.22 56.39 27.59
N ILE A 164 -8.92 56.14 27.74
CA ILE A 164 -7.99 57.04 28.44
C ILE A 164 -7.99 58.42 27.77
N ALA A 165 -7.84 58.49 26.45
CA ALA A 165 -7.83 59.76 25.72
C ALA A 165 -9.11 60.58 25.91
N ILE A 166 -10.29 59.92 25.93
CA ILE A 166 -11.57 60.58 26.22
C ILE A 166 -11.59 61.13 27.64
N LEU A 167 -11.19 60.34 28.63
CA LEU A 167 -11.17 60.75 30.04
C LEU A 167 -10.19 61.91 30.28
N THR A 168 -9.01 61.88 29.66
CA THR A 168 -8.04 62.98 29.74
C THR A 168 -8.64 64.26 29.17
N LYS A 169 -9.21 64.22 27.95
CA LYS A 169 -9.89 65.38 27.35
C LYS A 169 -11.03 65.91 28.22
N TYR A 170 -11.82 65.03 28.83
CA TYR A 170 -12.92 65.45 29.71
C TYR A 170 -12.40 66.09 31.00
N SER A 171 -11.30 65.59 31.56
CA SER A 171 -10.65 66.18 32.74
C SER A 171 -10.11 67.58 32.45
N GLU A 172 -9.49 67.79 31.28
CA GLU A 172 -9.05 69.10 30.80
C GLU A 172 -10.23 70.06 30.64
N GLN A 173 -11.30 69.65 29.95
CA GLN A 173 -12.52 70.45 29.79
C GLN A 173 -13.12 70.87 31.15
N ARG A 174 -13.16 69.95 32.12
CA ARG A 174 -13.63 70.25 33.48
C ARG A 174 -12.75 71.29 34.17
N GLU A 175 -11.42 71.21 34.04
CA GLU A 175 -10.52 72.20 34.63
C GLU A 175 -10.66 73.58 33.98
N HIS A 176 -10.85 73.65 32.66
CA HIS A 176 -11.18 74.90 31.96
C HIS A 176 -12.50 75.52 32.47
N LEU A 177 -13.55 74.71 32.65
CA LEU A 177 -14.81 75.18 33.21
C LEU A 177 -14.65 75.70 34.64
N LYS A 178 -13.90 75.00 35.49
CA LYS A 178 -13.59 75.47 36.86
C LYS A 178 -12.76 76.76 36.86
N PHE A 179 -11.80 76.90 35.95
CA PHE A 179 -11.01 78.12 35.82
C PHE A 179 -11.90 79.29 35.42
N ASN A 180 -12.72 79.12 34.39
CA ASN A 180 -13.68 80.14 33.94
C ASN A 180 -14.67 80.51 35.04
N ALA A 181 -15.22 79.52 35.76
CA ALA A 181 -16.12 79.76 36.88
C ALA A 181 -15.43 80.58 37.99
N ARG A 182 -14.20 80.23 38.37
CA ARG A 182 -13.40 80.99 39.35
C ARG A 182 -13.14 82.42 38.87
N HIS A 183 -12.72 82.59 37.62
CA HIS A 183 -12.48 83.91 37.03
C HIS A 183 -13.76 84.76 37.02
N TRP A 184 -14.89 84.18 36.63
CA TRP A 184 -16.18 84.85 36.64
C TRP A 184 -16.58 85.27 38.06
N THR A 185 -16.47 84.39 39.06
CA THR A 185 -16.77 84.73 40.46
C THR A 185 -15.85 85.82 41.04
N SER A 186 -14.59 85.89 40.60
CA SER A 186 -13.67 86.96 40.97
C SER A 186 -14.02 88.27 40.28
N SER A 187 -14.39 88.24 38.99
CA SER A 187 -14.82 89.43 38.23
C SER A 187 -16.08 90.06 38.84
N THR A 188 -17.05 89.24 39.28
CA THR A 188 -18.27 89.72 39.95
C THR A 188 -17.97 90.28 41.36
N ARG A 189 -16.88 89.85 42.00
CA ARG A 189 -16.43 90.37 43.32
C ARG A 189 -15.70 91.72 43.22
N TRP A 190 -15.12 92.06 42.06
CA TRP A 190 -14.37 93.31 41.86
C TRP A 190 -15.08 94.33 40.94
N GLY A 191 -16.31 94.03 40.50
CA GLY A 191 -17.11 94.91 39.65
C GLY A 191 -18.36 95.45 40.34
N SER A 192 -18.21 96.49 41.17
CA SER A 192 -19.19 97.57 41.39
C SER A 192 -18.54 98.75 42.17
N PRO A 193 -18.21 99.87 41.50
CA PRO A 193 -18.11 101.19 42.11
C PRO A 193 -19.50 101.79 42.36
N THR A 194 -19.59 102.56 43.44
CA THR A 194 -20.72 103.34 43.95
C THR A 194 -21.42 104.24 42.92
N GLN A 195 -22.75 104.17 42.84
CA GLN A 195 -23.71 105.27 42.59
C GLN A 195 -25.01 104.82 43.31
N TYR A 196 -25.62 105.47 44.29
CA TYR A 196 -25.80 106.89 44.65
C TYR A 196 -25.51 107.14 46.14
#